data_AF-A0A8X7V811-F1
#
_entry.id   AF-A0A8X7V811-F1
#
_cell.length_a   1.000
_cell.length_b   1.000
_cell.length_c   1.000
_cell.angle_alpha   90.00
_cell.angle_beta   90.00
_cell.angle_gamma   90.00
#
_symmetry.space_group_name_H-M   'P 1'
#
loop_
_entity.id
_entity.type
_entity.pdbx_description
1 polymer ?
#
loop_
_entity_poly.entity_id
_entity_poly.type
_entity_poly.pdbx_seq_one_letter_code
_entity_poly.pdbx_strand_id
1 'polypeptide(L)'
;MAVCTKLGVLQKRNVPVTSMLRYMSTKLFIGGLSPGTDDNSLKDAFSTFNGVTQARVMTNKVTGRSRGYGFVNFTSEDSAKSAISAMDGLELNGFNIRVDVAKEWPSLPLSLVEGTEDEKKGNKMVSRSVWKDPFVDAFLMKKKNAALNRKIWSRRSTILPEYVDSSVRIYNGKTHVRCKITEGKVGHKFGEFAFTRKVTKHPRAK
;
A
#
# COMPACT_ATOMS: atom_id res chain seq x y z
N MET A 1 -5.61 -64.94 7.98
CA MET A 1 -5.40 -63.93 6.92
C MET A 1 -6.14 -62.66 7.32
N ALA A 2 -5.53 -61.80 8.14
CA ALA A 2 -6.17 -60.59 8.66
C ALA A 2 -5.85 -59.39 7.77
N VAL A 3 -6.90 -58.77 7.23
CA VAL A 3 -6.89 -57.53 6.43
C VAL A 3 -6.47 -56.36 7.32
N CYS A 4 -5.30 -55.79 7.07
CA CYS A 4 -4.80 -54.60 7.75
C CYS A 4 -5.28 -53.35 7.00
N THR A 5 -6.34 -52.72 7.49
CA THR A 5 -6.81 -51.41 7.05
C THR A 5 -5.92 -50.31 7.65
N LYS A 6 -4.96 -49.81 6.87
CA LYS A 6 -4.25 -48.56 7.19
C LYS A 6 -5.19 -47.37 6.93
N LEU A 7 -5.91 -46.95 7.97
CA LEU A 7 -6.49 -45.61 8.02
C LEU A 7 -5.35 -44.58 8.05
N GLY A 8 -5.10 -43.97 6.89
CA GLY A 8 -4.20 -42.83 6.77
C GLY A 8 -4.80 -41.63 7.50
N VAL A 9 -4.11 -41.19 8.55
CA VAL A 9 -4.43 -39.98 9.30
C VAL A 9 -4.24 -38.77 8.38
N LEU A 10 -5.36 -38.16 7.97
CA LEU A 10 -5.36 -36.92 7.19
C LEU A 10 -4.94 -35.77 8.13
N GLN A 11 -3.68 -35.37 8.07
CA GLN A 11 -3.17 -34.18 8.75
C GLN A 11 -3.96 -32.95 8.27
N LYS A 12 -4.86 -32.47 9.12
CA LYS A 12 -5.53 -31.18 8.97
C LYS A 12 -4.47 -30.08 9.00
N ARG A 13 -4.08 -29.60 7.82
CA ARG A 13 -3.25 -28.39 7.69
C ARG A 13 -4.04 -27.23 8.28
N ASN A 14 -3.50 -26.62 9.33
CA ASN A 14 -4.05 -25.41 9.94
C ASN A 14 -3.81 -24.25 8.96
N VAL A 15 -4.79 -24.01 8.07
CA VAL A 15 -4.76 -22.87 7.15
C VAL A 15 -5.09 -21.60 7.92
N PRO A 16 -4.28 -20.53 7.84
CA PRO A 16 -4.57 -19.29 8.54
C PRO A 16 -5.90 -18.71 8.03
N VAL A 17 -6.77 -18.33 8.97
CA VAL A 17 -8.14 -17.81 8.77
C VAL A 17 -8.22 -16.58 7.85
N THR A 18 -7.07 -16.00 7.46
CA THR A 18 -6.97 -14.96 6.43
C THR A 18 -7.36 -15.43 5.03
N SER A 19 -7.44 -16.74 4.76
CA SER A 19 -7.90 -17.27 3.47
C SER A 19 -9.41 -17.18 3.26
N MET A 20 -10.20 -16.95 4.33
CA MET A 20 -11.67 -16.96 4.26
C MET A 20 -12.25 -15.61 3.79
N LEU A 21 -11.55 -14.51 4.04
CA LEU A 21 -11.91 -13.17 3.50
C LEU A 21 -11.60 -13.02 2.00
N ARG A 22 -10.96 -14.02 1.38
CA ARG A 22 -10.65 -14.01 -0.06
C ARG A 22 -11.85 -14.38 -0.94
N TYR A 23 -12.98 -14.76 -0.35
CA TYR A 23 -14.06 -15.50 -1.03
C TYR A 23 -15.35 -14.69 -1.28
N MET A 24 -15.35 -13.40 -0.97
CA MET A 24 -16.51 -12.48 -1.08
C MET A 24 -16.26 -11.39 -2.15
N SER A 25 -15.70 -11.75 -3.29
CA SER A 25 -15.53 -10.81 -4.40
C SER A 25 -16.14 -11.36 -5.66
N THR A 26 -17.03 -10.58 -6.26
CA THR A 26 -17.66 -10.87 -7.55
C THR A 26 -16.73 -10.56 -8.73
N LYS A 27 -15.58 -9.92 -8.49
CA LYS A 27 -14.63 -9.55 -9.53
C LYS A 27 -13.51 -10.58 -9.62
N LEU A 28 -13.33 -11.13 -10.81
CA LEU A 28 -12.27 -12.06 -11.14
C LEU A 28 -11.16 -11.37 -11.94
N PHE A 29 -9.92 -11.80 -11.67
CA PHE A 29 -8.73 -11.50 -12.44
C PHE A 29 -8.49 -12.64 -13.42
N ILE A 30 -8.31 -12.28 -14.70
CA ILE A 30 -8.01 -13.21 -15.78
C ILE A 30 -6.63 -12.86 -16.31
N GLY A 31 -5.65 -13.71 -16.08
CA GLY A 31 -4.28 -13.59 -16.58
C GLY A 31 -3.98 -14.59 -17.69
N GLY A 32 -2.93 -14.34 -18.47
CA GLY A 32 -2.50 -15.25 -19.53
C GLY A 32 -3.31 -15.13 -20.82
N LEU A 33 -3.96 -13.98 -21.06
CA LEU A 33 -4.69 -13.75 -22.30
C LEU A 33 -3.73 -13.49 -23.47
N SER A 34 -4.09 -14.00 -24.65
CA SER A 34 -3.39 -13.67 -25.89
C SER A 34 -3.42 -12.15 -26.14
N PRO A 35 -2.35 -11.56 -26.70
CA PRO A 35 -2.30 -10.12 -27.01
C PRO A 35 -3.38 -9.65 -27.99
N GLY A 36 -3.96 -10.58 -28.77
CA GLY A 36 -5.05 -10.31 -29.71
C GLY A 36 -6.45 -10.67 -29.20
N THR A 37 -6.60 -11.06 -27.93
CA THR A 37 -7.92 -11.34 -27.36
C THR A 37 -8.62 -10.05 -26.92
N ASP A 38 -9.83 -9.83 -27.42
CA ASP A 38 -10.67 -8.67 -27.14
C ASP A 38 -11.66 -8.90 -25.98
N ASP A 39 -12.29 -7.80 -25.55
CA ASP A 39 -13.33 -7.79 -24.51
C ASP A 39 -14.50 -8.73 -24.85
N ASN A 40 -14.88 -8.81 -26.13
CA ASN A 40 -16.01 -9.63 -26.59
C ASN A 40 -15.70 -11.13 -26.48
N SER A 41 -14.54 -11.57 -26.98
CA SER A 41 -14.12 -12.97 -26.89
C SER A 41 -13.98 -13.43 -25.44
N LEU A 42 -13.50 -12.54 -24.55
CA LEU A 42 -13.46 -12.82 -23.13
C LEU A 42 -14.88 -12.95 -22.55
N LYS A 43 -15.81 -12.07 -22.94
CA LYS A 43 -17.21 -12.15 -22.49
C LYS A 43 -17.89 -13.45 -22.95
N ASP A 44 -17.65 -13.87 -24.19
CA ASP A 44 -18.24 -15.08 -24.76
C ASP A 44 -17.75 -16.34 -24.04
N ALA A 45 -16.45 -16.43 -23.74
CA ALA A 45 -15.89 -17.56 -23.00
C ALA A 45 -16.44 -17.70 -21.57
N PHE A 46 -16.75 -16.58 -20.91
CA PHE A 46 -17.31 -16.56 -19.56
C PHE A 46 -18.85 -16.56 -19.54
N SER A 47 -19.50 -16.46 -20.71
CA SER A 47 -20.96 -16.51 -20.81
C SER A 47 -21.53 -17.89 -20.45
N THR A 48 -20.72 -18.95 -20.47
CA THR A 48 -21.11 -20.28 -19.97
C THR A 48 -21.55 -20.23 -18.51
N PHE A 49 -20.99 -19.31 -17.72
CA PHE A 49 -21.38 -19.07 -16.34
C PHE A 49 -22.36 -17.89 -16.31
N ASN A 50 -23.64 -18.17 -16.12
CA ASN A 50 -24.67 -17.15 -16.01
C ASN A 50 -24.31 -16.13 -14.92
N GLY A 51 -24.37 -14.83 -15.27
CA GLY A 51 -24.12 -13.74 -14.33
C GLY A 51 -22.91 -12.85 -14.63
N VAL A 52 -22.35 -12.85 -15.84
CA VAL A 52 -21.32 -11.87 -16.25
C VAL A 52 -21.93 -10.48 -16.45
N THR A 53 -21.55 -9.52 -15.62
CA THR A 53 -21.98 -8.11 -15.75
C THR A 53 -21.08 -7.35 -16.71
N GLN A 54 -19.76 -7.49 -16.55
CA GLN A 54 -18.77 -6.74 -17.32
C GLN A 54 -17.51 -7.57 -17.54
N ALA A 55 -16.98 -7.57 -18.76
CA ALA A 55 -15.66 -8.09 -19.09
C ALA A 55 -14.82 -6.96 -19.67
N ARG A 56 -13.58 -6.81 -19.19
CA ARG A 56 -12.66 -5.77 -19.67
C ARG A 56 -11.21 -6.22 -19.65
N VAL A 57 -10.58 -6.22 -20.82
CA VAL A 57 -9.16 -6.44 -21.06
C VAL A 57 -8.41 -5.13 -20.87
N MET A 58 -7.29 -5.17 -20.15
CA MET A 58 -6.45 -4.01 -19.94
C MET A 58 -5.45 -3.88 -21.09
N THR A 59 -5.56 -2.78 -21.84
CA THR A 59 -4.61 -2.43 -22.91
C THR A 59 -3.65 -1.33 -22.46
N ASN A 60 -2.47 -1.29 -23.06
CA ASN A 60 -1.54 -0.19 -22.89
C ASN A 60 -2.08 1.04 -23.64
N LYS A 61 -2.28 2.16 -22.92
CA LYS A 61 -2.87 3.39 -23.46
C LYS A 61 -2.05 4.02 -24.58
N VAL A 62 -0.74 3.78 -24.63
CA VAL A 62 0.15 4.40 -25.62
C VAL A 62 0.27 3.55 -26.88
N THR A 63 0.42 2.23 -26.73
CA THR A 63 0.66 1.32 -27.86
C THR A 63 -0.59 0.59 -28.34
N GLY A 64 -1.71 0.68 -27.61
CA GLY A 64 -2.95 -0.05 -27.88
C GLY A 64 -2.85 -1.57 -27.66
N ARG A 65 -1.66 -2.12 -27.39
CA ARG A 65 -1.45 -3.56 -27.20
C ARG A 65 -2.08 -4.03 -25.89
N SER A 66 -2.72 -5.20 -25.91
CA SER A 66 -3.21 -5.86 -24.70
C SER A 66 -2.06 -6.15 -23.74
N ARG A 67 -2.30 -5.97 -22.45
CA ARG A 67 -1.34 -6.33 -21.39
C ARG A 67 -1.40 -7.81 -21.03
N GLY A 68 -2.22 -8.60 -21.73
CA GLY A 68 -2.37 -10.04 -21.51
C GLY A 68 -3.15 -10.38 -20.23
N TYR A 69 -3.93 -9.43 -19.70
CA TYR A 69 -4.81 -9.66 -18.57
C TYR A 69 -6.06 -8.78 -18.63
N GLY A 70 -7.11 -9.25 -17.97
CA GLY A 70 -8.40 -8.58 -17.89
C GLY A 70 -9.09 -8.83 -16.56
N PHE A 71 -10.25 -8.20 -16.41
CA PHE A 71 -11.13 -8.38 -15.27
C PHE A 71 -12.53 -8.70 -15.75
N VAL A 72 -13.17 -9.65 -15.07
CA VAL A 72 -14.59 -9.98 -15.27
C VAL A 72 -15.31 -9.74 -13.96
N ASN A 73 -16.43 -9.03 -14.00
CA ASN A 73 -17.30 -8.81 -12.85
C ASN A 73 -18.57 -9.65 -13.02
N PHE A 74 -18.91 -10.39 -11.97
CA PHE A 74 -20.13 -11.18 -11.88
C PHE A 74 -21.19 -10.48 -11.03
N THR A 75 -22.45 -10.86 -11.21
CA THR A 75 -23.56 -10.47 -10.32
C THR A 75 -23.60 -11.34 -9.07
N SER A 76 -23.24 -12.62 -9.19
CA SER A 76 -23.28 -13.61 -8.11
C SER A 76 -21.90 -14.16 -7.81
N GLU A 77 -21.62 -14.37 -6.52
CA GLU A 77 -20.39 -14.97 -6.04
C GLU A 77 -20.31 -16.46 -6.36
N ASP A 78 -21.44 -17.17 -6.39
CA ASP A 78 -21.48 -18.62 -6.65
C ASP A 78 -21.10 -18.95 -8.10
N SER A 79 -21.53 -18.10 -9.04
CA SER A 79 -21.10 -18.19 -10.43
C SER A 79 -19.60 -17.91 -10.57
N ALA A 80 -19.07 -16.94 -9.81
CA ALA A 80 -17.65 -16.61 -9.84
C ALA A 80 -16.76 -17.76 -9.32
N LYS A 81 -17.18 -18.46 -8.25
CA LYS A 81 -16.45 -19.60 -7.67
C LYS A 81 -16.42 -20.81 -8.61
N SER A 82 -17.55 -21.06 -9.27
CA SER A 82 -17.68 -22.11 -10.27
C SER A 82 -16.78 -21.82 -11.48
N ALA A 83 -16.73 -20.56 -11.92
CA ALA A 83 -15.87 -20.12 -13.02
C ALA A 83 -14.38 -20.30 -12.69
N ILE A 84 -13.93 -19.96 -11.47
CA ILE A 84 -12.52 -20.18 -11.05
C ILE A 84 -12.16 -21.66 -11.18
N SER A 85 -12.98 -22.55 -10.61
CA SER A 85 -12.66 -23.98 -10.55
C SER A 85 -12.69 -24.67 -11.92
N ALA A 86 -13.51 -24.17 -12.85
CA ALA A 86 -13.68 -24.77 -14.17
C ALA A 86 -12.76 -24.16 -15.25
N MET A 87 -12.43 -22.87 -15.14
CA MET A 87 -11.69 -22.15 -16.19
C MET A 87 -10.21 -21.96 -15.90
N ASP A 88 -9.78 -22.12 -14.64
CA ASP A 88 -8.35 -21.99 -14.29
C ASP A 88 -7.52 -23.10 -14.96
N GLY A 89 -6.53 -22.70 -15.75
CA GLY A 89 -5.66 -23.60 -16.52
C GLY A 89 -6.17 -23.95 -17.92
N LEU A 90 -7.37 -23.51 -18.33
CA LEU A 90 -7.86 -23.75 -19.69
C LEU A 90 -7.08 -22.94 -20.74
N GLU A 91 -6.99 -23.50 -21.94
CA GLU A 91 -6.37 -22.85 -23.09
C GLU A 91 -7.41 -22.05 -23.88
N LEU A 92 -7.22 -20.73 -23.99
CA LEU A 92 -7.94 -19.90 -24.95
C LEU A 92 -6.95 -19.31 -25.96
N ASN A 93 -7.24 -19.51 -27.25
CA ASN A 93 -6.41 -19.02 -28.36
C ASN A 93 -4.94 -19.44 -28.28
N GLY A 94 -4.67 -20.64 -27.75
CA GLY A 94 -3.32 -21.19 -27.58
C GLY A 94 -2.55 -20.68 -26.37
N PHE A 95 -3.21 -19.99 -25.43
CA PHE A 95 -2.61 -19.52 -24.17
C PHE A 95 -3.40 -20.05 -22.98
N ASN A 96 -2.68 -20.58 -21.98
CA ASN A 96 -3.28 -21.01 -20.72
C ASN A 96 -3.69 -19.79 -19.89
N ILE A 97 -4.97 -19.74 -19.57
CA ILE A 97 -5.55 -18.70 -18.74
C ILE A 97 -5.42 -19.06 -17.28
N ARG A 98 -5.17 -18.04 -16.46
CA ARG A 98 -5.21 -18.11 -15.01
C ARG A 98 -6.39 -17.30 -14.50
N VAL A 99 -7.28 -17.92 -13.72
CA VAL A 99 -8.45 -17.26 -13.14
C VAL A 99 -8.30 -17.19 -11.63
N ASP A 100 -8.19 -15.99 -11.09
CA ASP A 100 -8.04 -15.74 -9.65
C ASP A 100 -9.08 -14.73 -9.17
N VAL A 101 -9.33 -14.69 -7.87
CA VAL A 101 -10.08 -13.59 -7.26
C VAL A 101 -9.31 -12.29 -7.46
N ALA A 102 -9.98 -11.24 -7.97
CA ALA A 102 -9.32 -9.96 -8.19
C ALA A 102 -8.86 -9.39 -6.85
N LYS A 103 -7.55 -9.24 -6.69
CA LYS A 103 -6.98 -8.51 -5.57
C LYS A 103 -7.32 -7.04 -5.77
N GLU A 104 -8.34 -6.56 -5.08
CA GLU A 104 -8.44 -5.13 -4.83
C GLU A 104 -7.20 -4.69 -4.05
N TRP A 105 -6.62 -3.59 -4.48
CA TRP A 105 -5.68 -2.91 -3.61
C TRP A 105 -6.50 -2.44 -2.42
N PRO A 106 -6.11 -2.74 -1.16
CA PRO A 106 -6.85 -2.22 -0.03
C PRO A 106 -6.90 -0.71 -0.21
N SER A 107 -8.09 -0.17 -0.47
CA SER A 107 -8.33 1.21 -0.10
C SER A 107 -7.94 1.27 1.37
N LEU A 108 -6.96 2.11 1.70
CA LEU A 108 -6.59 2.32 3.09
C LEU A 108 -7.89 2.53 3.87
N PRO A 109 -8.09 1.85 5.00
CA PRO A 109 -9.35 1.90 5.72
C PRO A 109 -9.74 3.36 5.95
N LEU A 110 -10.96 3.72 5.55
CA LEU A 110 -11.51 5.07 5.65
C LEU A 110 -11.58 5.61 7.09
N SER A 111 -11.14 4.85 8.09
CA SER A 111 -11.14 5.24 9.51
C SER A 111 -10.01 6.19 9.90
N LEU A 112 -9.14 6.61 8.97
CA LEU A 112 -8.12 7.65 9.18
C LEU A 112 -8.33 8.86 8.26
N VAL A 113 -9.59 9.19 7.94
CA VAL A 113 -9.94 10.43 7.23
C VAL A 113 -11.09 11.11 7.96
N GLU A 114 -10.84 11.57 9.19
CA GLU A 114 -11.58 12.69 9.74
C GLU A 114 -10.78 13.96 9.43
N GLY A 115 -11.29 14.76 8.51
CA GLY A 115 -10.64 15.99 8.07
C GLY A 115 -11.30 16.56 6.82
N THR A 116 -12.45 17.19 7.05
CA THR A 116 -13.11 18.26 6.26
C THR A 116 -12.86 18.28 4.74
N GLU A 117 -13.95 18.03 4.02
CA GLU A 117 -14.15 18.33 2.61
C GLU A 117 -13.78 19.78 2.28
N ASP A 118 -12.90 19.99 1.31
CA ASP A 118 -12.86 21.24 0.54
C ASP A 118 -12.42 20.95 -0.90
N GLU A 119 -13.22 21.46 -1.82
CA GLU A 119 -13.24 21.13 -3.24
C GLU A 119 -12.04 21.61 -4.07
N LYS A 120 -11.90 20.92 -5.20
CA LYS A 120 -10.98 21.14 -6.32
C LYS A 120 -11.01 22.58 -6.87
N LYS A 121 -9.84 23.23 -6.94
CA LYS A 121 -9.32 23.92 -8.16
C LYS A 121 -7.92 24.46 -7.88
N GLY A 122 -6.95 24.04 -8.70
CA GLY A 122 -5.59 24.57 -8.69
C GLY A 122 -4.56 23.47 -8.60
N ASN A 123 -4.02 23.11 -9.75
CA ASN A 123 -2.80 22.32 -9.86
C ASN A 123 -1.63 23.14 -9.25
N LYS A 124 -1.50 23.13 -7.92
CA LYS A 124 -0.29 23.56 -7.22
C LYS A 124 0.59 22.34 -7.10
N MET A 125 1.63 22.32 -7.92
CA MET A 125 2.75 21.39 -7.84
C MET A 125 3.31 21.42 -6.40
N VAL A 126 2.88 20.50 -5.55
CA VAL A 126 3.44 20.35 -4.21
C VAL A 126 4.77 19.65 -4.36
N SER A 127 5.84 20.27 -3.85
CA SER A 127 7.21 19.82 -4.00
C SER A 127 7.42 18.41 -3.45
N ARG A 128 7.32 17.37 -4.30
CA ARG A 128 7.83 15.96 -4.18
C ARG A 128 7.64 15.17 -2.86
N SER A 129 7.14 15.76 -1.77
CA SER A 129 7.20 15.21 -0.42
C SER A 129 5.87 15.25 0.34
N VAL A 130 4.75 15.54 -0.32
CA VAL A 130 3.43 15.63 0.36
C VAL A 130 2.62 14.33 0.27
N TRP A 131 2.99 13.40 -0.62
CA TRP A 131 2.44 12.03 -0.57
C TRP A 131 3.16 11.13 0.45
N LYS A 132 4.36 11.53 0.90
CA LYS A 132 5.09 10.85 1.96
C LYS A 132 4.80 11.62 3.22
N ASP A 133 4.21 10.98 4.22
CA ASP A 133 3.98 11.59 5.53
C ASP A 133 5.22 12.34 6.04
N PRO A 134 5.05 13.36 6.90
CA PRO A 134 6.18 14.05 7.53
C PRO A 134 7.23 13.05 8.00
N PHE A 135 8.46 13.16 7.47
CA PHE A 135 9.48 12.15 7.71
C PHE A 135 9.82 12.10 9.20
N VAL A 136 9.54 10.97 9.85
CA VAL A 136 9.95 10.69 11.23
C VAL A 136 10.76 9.40 11.23
N ASP A 137 11.88 9.39 11.94
CA ASP A 137 12.77 8.23 11.98
C ASP A 137 12.19 7.14 12.89
N ALA A 138 12.43 5.88 12.58
CA ALA A 138 11.84 4.73 13.26
C ALA A 138 12.16 4.71 14.76
N PHE A 139 13.37 5.17 15.15
CA PHE A 139 13.76 5.24 16.56
C PHE A 139 13.00 6.32 17.35
N LEU A 140 12.47 7.34 16.68
CA LEU A 140 11.60 8.35 17.30
C LEU A 140 10.18 7.79 17.45
N MET A 141 9.70 7.01 16.45
CA MET A 141 8.38 6.37 16.47
C MET A 141 8.24 5.25 17.51
N LYS A 142 9.31 4.47 17.75
CA LYS A 142 9.31 3.34 18.69
C LYS A 142 9.32 3.76 20.17
N LYS A 143 9.68 5.00 20.46
CA LYS A 143 9.98 5.48 21.81
C LYS A 143 9.11 6.68 22.15
N LYS A 144 7.79 6.46 22.15
CA LYS A 144 6.73 7.46 22.35
C LYS A 144 6.61 8.00 23.77
N ASN A 145 7.17 7.30 24.76
CA ASN A 145 7.18 7.79 26.14
C ASN A 145 8.22 8.91 26.27
N ALA A 146 7.73 10.15 26.31
CA ALA A 146 8.48 11.39 26.35
C ALA A 146 9.31 11.51 27.65
N ALA A 147 10.44 10.82 27.70
CA ALA A 147 11.42 11.05 28.76
C ALA A 147 12.02 12.46 28.56
N LEU A 148 11.78 13.33 29.54
CA LEU A 148 12.43 14.63 29.67
C LEU A 148 13.95 14.46 29.49
N ASN A 149 14.60 15.29 28.66
CA ASN A 149 16.03 15.26 28.35
C ASN A 149 16.53 14.15 27.39
N ARG A 150 15.70 13.64 26.48
CA ARG A 150 16.12 12.65 25.48
C ARG A 150 17.15 13.20 24.48
N LYS A 151 18.16 12.39 24.12
CA LYS A 151 19.10 12.66 23.02
C LYS A 151 18.49 12.27 21.67
N ILE A 152 18.40 13.22 20.76
CA ILE A 152 17.87 13.06 19.40
C ILE A 152 19.02 13.19 18.42
N TRP A 153 19.27 12.11 17.69
CA TRP A 153 20.34 12.02 16.69
C TRP A 153 19.83 12.32 15.27
N SER A 154 18.53 12.17 15.03
CA SER A 154 17.92 12.47 13.74
C SER A 154 17.64 13.95 13.63
N ARG A 155 18.43 14.58 12.77
CA ARG A 155 18.25 15.98 12.36
C ARG A 155 17.21 16.15 11.26
N ARG A 156 16.88 15.08 10.53
CA ARG A 156 15.99 15.11 9.36
C ARG A 156 14.53 14.88 9.73
N SER A 157 14.26 14.44 10.96
CA SER A 157 12.92 14.14 11.44
C SER A 157 12.14 15.39 11.79
N THR A 158 10.88 15.39 11.39
CA THR A 158 9.90 16.41 11.75
C THR A 158 9.55 16.33 13.23
N ILE A 159 9.39 17.48 13.88
CA ILE A 159 8.94 17.60 15.26
C ILE A 159 7.43 17.36 15.30
N LEU A 160 7.04 16.31 16.02
CA LEU A 160 5.64 15.97 16.25
C LEU A 160 5.04 16.81 17.40
N PRO A 161 3.71 17.04 17.40
CA PRO A 161 3.02 17.74 18.48
C PRO A 161 3.20 17.05 19.85
N GLU A 162 3.45 15.73 19.86
CA GLU A 162 3.76 14.95 21.07
C GLU A 162 5.01 15.43 21.82
N TYR A 163 5.91 16.19 21.17
CA TYR A 163 7.13 16.71 21.78
C TYR A 163 6.99 18.11 22.37
N VAL A 164 5.81 18.73 22.30
CA VAL A 164 5.57 20.05 22.89
C VAL A 164 5.86 20.00 24.40
N ASP A 165 6.39 21.09 24.93
CA ASP A 165 6.83 21.28 26.32
C ASP A 165 7.96 20.36 26.79
N SER A 166 8.53 19.57 25.89
CA SER A 166 9.70 18.73 26.19
C SER A 166 11.01 19.46 25.95
N SER A 167 11.99 19.22 26.83
CA SER A 167 13.38 19.60 26.58
C SER A 167 14.15 18.40 26.02
N VAL A 168 14.68 18.54 24.81
CA VAL A 168 15.42 17.49 24.09
C VAL A 168 16.83 17.95 23.76
N ARG A 169 17.76 17.02 23.58
CA ARG A 169 19.15 17.30 23.21
C ARG A 169 19.38 16.85 21.77
N ILE A 170 19.49 17.79 20.84
CA ILE A 170 19.56 17.54 19.40
C ILE A 170 21.02 17.53 18.93
N TYR A 171 21.42 16.50 18.20
CA TYR A 171 22.79 16.37 17.69
C TYR A 171 23.07 17.36 16.56
N ASN A 172 24.20 18.08 16.63
CA ASN A 172 24.64 19.04 15.60
C ASN A 172 25.83 18.54 14.75
N GLY A 173 26.19 17.25 14.84
CA GLY A 173 27.36 16.67 14.16
C GLY A 173 28.63 16.60 15.02
N LYS A 174 28.65 17.24 16.19
CA LYS A 174 29.76 17.15 17.16
C LYS A 174 29.24 16.89 18.58
N THR A 175 28.28 17.70 19.01
CA THR A 175 27.69 17.66 20.35
C THR A 175 26.16 17.69 20.28
N HIS A 176 25.50 17.48 21.42
CA HIS A 176 24.05 17.67 21.52
C HIS A 176 23.71 19.03 22.10
N VAL A 177 22.95 19.83 21.34
CA VAL A 177 22.43 21.14 21.73
C VAL A 177 21.08 20.94 22.43
N ARG A 178 20.91 21.50 23.63
CA ARG A 178 19.62 21.44 24.34
C ARG A 178 18.64 22.40 23.69
N CYS A 179 17.47 21.91 23.31
CA CYS A 179 16.39 22.69 22.72
C CYS A 179 15.10 22.43 23.49
N LYS A 180 14.43 23.49 23.95
CA LYS A 180 13.04 23.42 24.44
C LYS A 180 12.11 23.42 23.24
N ILE A 181 11.24 22.43 23.13
CA ILE A 181 10.26 22.34 22.05
C ILE A 181 9.00 23.09 22.47
N THR A 182 8.70 24.17 21.75
CA THR A 182 7.46 24.95 21.88
C THR A 182 6.55 24.60 20.71
N GLU A 183 5.27 24.93 20.81
CA GLU A 183 4.27 24.67 19.75
C GLU A 183 4.71 25.20 18.37
N GLY A 184 5.28 26.41 18.31
CA GLY A 184 5.80 26.99 17.06
C GLY A 184 6.99 26.25 16.44
N LYS A 185 7.50 25.16 17.05
CA LYS A 185 8.55 24.30 16.48
C LYS A 185 7.99 23.03 15.86
N VAL A 186 6.69 22.74 16.00
CA VAL A 186 6.03 21.59 15.38
C VAL A 186 6.06 21.74 13.86
N GLY A 187 6.25 20.64 13.13
CA GLY A 187 6.35 20.66 11.66
C GLY A 187 7.74 21.03 11.12
N HIS A 188 8.58 21.68 11.91
CA HIS A 188 9.99 21.90 11.59
C HIS A 188 10.83 20.64 11.83
N LYS A 189 12.00 20.54 11.19
CA LYS A 189 12.93 19.44 11.46
C LYS A 189 13.74 19.72 12.71
N PHE A 190 14.03 18.68 13.52
CA PHE A 190 14.91 18.82 14.68
C PHE A 190 16.26 19.49 14.35
N GLY A 191 16.81 19.23 13.16
CA GLY A 191 18.08 19.79 12.71
C GLY A 191 18.10 21.30 12.49
N GLU A 192 16.94 21.96 12.37
CA GLU A 192 16.84 23.42 12.21
C GLU A 192 17.22 24.15 13.50
N PHE A 193 17.01 23.51 14.65
CA PHE A 193 17.33 24.05 15.97
C PHE A 193 18.71 23.63 16.50
N ALA A 194 19.52 22.94 15.67
CA ALA A 194 20.85 22.46 16.02
C ALA A 194 21.86 22.85 14.93
N PHE A 195 22.31 24.10 14.98
CA PHE A 195 23.20 24.66 13.97
C PHE A 195 24.60 24.02 14.00
N THR A 196 25.15 23.73 12.82
CA THR A 196 26.35 22.87 12.68
C THR A 196 27.66 23.65 12.54
N ARG A 197 27.62 24.91 12.07
CA ARG A 197 28.81 25.75 11.85
C ARG A 197 28.85 26.89 12.87
N LYS A 198 30.02 27.25 13.39
CA LYS A 198 30.14 28.51 14.14
C LYS A 198 30.16 29.64 13.12
N VAL A 199 29.19 30.56 13.16
CA VAL A 199 29.25 31.76 12.31
C VAL A 199 30.32 32.67 12.87
N THR A 200 31.49 32.69 12.23
CA THR A 200 32.54 33.67 12.52
C THR A 200 32.26 34.92 11.71
N LYS A 201 32.11 36.08 12.36
CA LYS A 201 32.06 37.36 11.66
C LYS A 201 33.43 37.63 11.06
N HIS A 202 33.49 37.89 9.76
CA HIS A 202 34.72 38.39 9.15
C HIS A 202 34.96 39.83 9.66
N PRO A 203 36.19 40.17 10.08
CA PRO A 203 36.49 41.54 10.49
C PRO A 203 36.23 42.47 9.31
N ARG A 204 35.54 43.58 9.56
CA ARG A 204 35.32 44.61 8.54
C ARG A 204 36.69 45.28 8.27
N ALA A 205 37.12 45.30 7.01
CA ALA A 205 38.32 46.03 6.61
C ALA A 205 38.15 47.51 7.00
N LYS A 206 39.20 48.10 7.59
CA LYS A 206 39.24 49.51 7.98
C LYS A 206 39.40 50.39 6.75
#